data_AF-A0A7Y2NBN3-F1
#
_entry.id   AF-A0A7Y2NBN3-F1
#
_cell.length_a   1.000
_cell.length_b   1.000
_cell.length_c   1.000
_cell.angle_alpha   90.00
_cell.angle_beta   90.00
_cell.angle_gamma   90.00
#
_symmetry.space_group_name_H-M   'P 1'
#
loop_
_entity.id
_entity.type
_entity.pdbx_description
1 polymer ?
#
loop_
_entity_poly.entity_id
_entity_poly.type
_entity_poly.pdbx_seq_one_letter_code
_entity_poly.pdbx_strand_id
1 'polypeptide(L)'
;METFDCELIRSAFPAQPINTLSSLAFIIAAAYLWRRRHRLFGTVIGLTGVGSILFHGNPSSLSSALHDGALVAAILGSGVLALRRIRLGAVPIASILVGAIGIVVWSTTRTGGSWCDPDALIQGHAVWHVMAAFAVGALAAKPTHESS
;
A
#
# COMPACT_ATOMS: atom_id res chain seq x y z
N MET A 1 12.08 19.14 -0.11
CA MET A 1 11.06 18.23 -0.65
C MET A 1 10.05 18.06 0.47
N GLU A 2 8.84 18.62 0.31
CA GLU A 2 7.79 18.44 1.32
C GLU A 2 7.11 17.09 1.08
N THR A 3 7.00 16.28 2.13
CA THR A 3 6.21 15.06 2.12
C THR A 3 4.85 15.35 2.74
N PHE A 4 3.80 14.68 2.27
CA PHE A 4 2.48 14.79 2.90
C PHE A 4 2.35 13.94 4.18
N ASP A 5 3.36 13.16 4.52
CA ASP A 5 3.32 12.30 5.70
C ASP A 5 3.43 13.10 6.99
N CYS A 6 2.64 12.70 7.99
CA CYS A 6 2.70 13.31 9.32
C CYS A 6 3.94 12.89 10.12
N GLU A 7 4.54 11.73 9.79
CA GLU A 7 5.75 11.26 10.46
C GLU A 7 6.93 12.20 10.20
N LEU A 8 7.58 12.63 11.28
CA LEU A 8 8.75 13.50 11.21
C LEU A 8 9.90 12.87 10.43
N ILE A 9 10.47 13.65 9.51
CA ILE A 9 11.69 13.29 8.78
C ILE A 9 12.90 13.54 9.67
N ARG A 10 13.67 12.47 9.94
CA ARG A 10 14.90 12.51 10.74
C ARG A 10 16.13 12.58 9.83
N SER A 11 17.23 13.12 10.35
CA SER A 11 18.55 13.13 9.67
C SER A 11 19.30 11.80 9.78
N ALA A 12 18.59 10.69 9.97
CA ALA A 12 19.12 9.34 10.13
C ALA A 12 18.43 8.39 9.15
N PHE A 13 19.01 7.21 8.91
CA PHE A 13 18.37 6.15 8.14
C PHE A 13 17.70 5.13 9.07
N PRO A 14 16.43 4.75 8.84
CA PRO A 14 15.48 5.36 7.89
C PRO A 14 15.00 6.75 8.36
N ALA A 15 14.78 7.65 7.40
CA ALA A 15 14.33 9.02 7.70
C ALA A 15 12.94 9.05 8.35
N GLN A 16 12.07 8.12 7.97
CA GLN A 16 10.73 7.92 8.57
C GLN A 16 10.56 6.43 8.97
N PRO A 17 11.03 6.03 10.17
CA PRO A 17 11.09 4.63 10.57
C PRO A 17 9.77 3.85 10.50
N ILE A 18 8.65 4.45 10.90
CA ILE A 18 7.36 3.76 10.98
C ILE A 18 6.81 3.53 9.57
N ASN A 19 6.88 4.54 8.71
CA ASN A 19 6.48 4.42 7.31
C ASN A 19 7.40 3.45 6.55
N THR A 20 8.71 3.50 6.74
CA THR A 20 9.65 2.53 6.12
C THR A 20 9.35 1.10 6.54
N LEU A 21 9.12 0.84 7.84
CA LEU A 21 8.86 -0.52 8.33
C LEU A 21 7.53 -1.06 7.82
N SER A 22 6.48 -0.24 7.82
CA SER A 22 5.15 -0.64 7.36
C SER A 22 5.09 -0.97 5.87
N SER A 23 5.99 -0.41 5.04
CA SER A 23 6.13 -0.77 3.62
C SER A 23 6.45 -2.24 3.38
N LEU A 24 6.98 -2.97 4.39
CA LEU A 24 7.17 -4.43 4.32
C LEU A 24 5.85 -5.18 4.10
N ALA A 25 4.71 -4.60 4.46
CA ALA A 25 3.39 -5.17 4.18
C ALA A 25 3.19 -5.43 2.68
N PHE A 26 3.69 -4.55 1.80
CA PHE A 26 3.65 -4.76 0.35
C PHE A 26 4.54 -5.90 -0.11
N ILE A 27 5.71 -6.10 0.51
CA ILE A 27 6.60 -7.23 0.20
C ILE A 27 5.93 -8.57 0.56
N ILE A 28 5.26 -8.61 1.71
CA ILE A 28 4.48 -9.78 2.14
C ILE A 28 3.31 -10.04 1.18
N ALA A 29 2.57 -8.99 0.79
CA ALA A 29 1.49 -9.10 -0.19
C ALA A 29 1.99 -9.57 -1.57
N ALA A 30 3.16 -9.11 -2.01
CA ALA A 30 3.80 -9.54 -3.25
C ALA A 30 4.12 -11.05 -3.22
N ALA A 31 4.72 -11.53 -2.14
CA ALA A 31 4.99 -12.96 -1.94
C ALA A 31 3.69 -13.78 -1.94
N TYR A 32 2.64 -13.28 -1.27
CA TYR A 32 1.31 -13.88 -1.33
C TYR A 32 0.78 -13.97 -2.78
N LEU A 33 0.80 -12.87 -3.53
CA LEU A 33 0.35 -12.83 -4.93
C LEU A 33 1.10 -13.80 -5.82
N TRP A 34 2.42 -13.95 -5.63
CA TRP A 34 3.23 -14.94 -6.32
C TRP A 34 2.76 -16.37 -6.05
N ARG A 35 2.50 -16.72 -4.78
CA ARG A 35 1.93 -18.04 -4.43
C ARG A 35 0.54 -18.26 -5.05
N ARG A 36 -0.22 -17.18 -5.24
CA ARG A 36 -1.54 -17.19 -5.90
C ARG A 36 -1.48 -17.15 -7.44
N ARG A 37 -0.29 -17.31 -8.03
CA ARG A 37 -0.03 -17.26 -9.50
C ARG A 37 -0.29 -15.90 -10.15
N HIS A 38 -0.45 -14.82 -9.39
CA HIS A 38 -0.53 -13.44 -9.88
C HIS A 38 0.86 -12.81 -9.98
N ARG A 39 1.80 -13.46 -10.67
CA ARG A 39 3.24 -13.10 -10.61
C ARG A 39 3.55 -11.67 -11.06
N LEU A 40 3.05 -11.25 -12.21
CA LEU A 40 3.28 -9.89 -12.72
C LEU A 40 2.76 -8.82 -11.75
N PHE A 41 1.51 -8.99 -11.29
CA PHE A 41 0.92 -8.06 -10.34
C PHE A 41 1.65 -8.09 -8.98
N GLY A 42 2.06 -9.27 -8.51
CA GLY A 42 2.88 -9.40 -7.32
C GLY A 42 4.23 -8.71 -7.46
N THR A 43 4.87 -8.75 -8.63
CA THR A 43 6.11 -8.00 -8.89
C THR A 43 5.86 -6.49 -8.80
N VAL A 44 4.77 -5.99 -9.39
CA VAL A 44 4.39 -4.56 -9.29
C VAL A 44 4.22 -4.15 -7.82
N ILE A 45 3.48 -4.93 -7.04
CA ILE A 45 3.27 -4.66 -5.60
C ILE A 45 4.58 -4.74 -4.80
N GLY A 46 5.47 -5.67 -5.15
CA GLY A 46 6.79 -5.76 -4.55
C GLY A 46 7.64 -4.53 -4.84
N LEU A 47 7.60 -4.03 -6.08
CA LEU A 47 8.26 -2.79 -6.47
C LEU A 47 7.67 -1.57 -5.76
N THR A 48 6.35 -1.53 -5.51
CA THR A 48 5.73 -0.51 -4.65
C THR A 48 6.31 -0.53 -3.25
N GLY A 49 6.46 -1.72 -2.65
CA GLY A 49 7.09 -1.88 -1.34
C GLY A 49 8.54 -1.40 -1.31
N VAL A 50 9.36 -1.80 -2.30
CA VAL A 50 10.76 -1.36 -2.42
C VAL A 50 10.84 0.16 -2.63
N GLY A 51 10.05 0.72 -3.54
CA GLY A 51 9.99 2.15 -3.79
C GLY A 51 9.62 2.96 -2.55
N SER A 52 8.64 2.47 -1.78
CA SER A 52 8.20 3.08 -0.51
C SER A 52 9.27 3.00 0.58
N ILE A 53 9.97 1.87 0.72
CA ILE A 53 11.13 1.74 1.64
C ILE A 53 12.21 2.76 1.29
N LEU A 54 12.54 2.90 0.00
CA LEU A 54 13.56 3.84 -0.46
C LEU A 54 13.12 5.29 -0.22
N PHE A 55 11.86 5.62 -0.52
CA PHE A 55 11.31 6.96 -0.34
C PHE A 55 11.29 7.39 1.13
N HIS A 56 10.72 6.59 2.03
CA HIS A 56 10.67 6.91 3.46
C HIS A 56 12.02 6.73 4.16
N GLY A 57 12.88 5.85 3.64
CA GLY A 57 14.19 5.57 4.21
C GLY A 57 15.22 6.65 3.88
N ASN A 58 15.27 7.11 2.63
CA ASN A 58 16.20 8.13 2.16
C ASN A 58 15.58 8.98 1.03
N PRO A 59 14.76 10.00 1.38
CA PRO A 59 14.01 10.77 0.40
C PRO A 59 14.92 11.49 -0.62
N SER A 60 14.69 11.24 -1.90
CA SER A 60 15.37 11.85 -3.05
C SER A 60 14.41 11.98 -4.24
N SER A 61 14.72 12.83 -5.23
CA SER A 61 13.85 12.97 -6.41
C SER A 61 13.66 11.64 -7.15
N LEU A 62 14.70 10.81 -7.21
CA LEU A 62 14.62 9.48 -7.84
C LEU A 62 13.73 8.53 -7.04
N SER A 63 13.90 8.46 -5.72
CA SER A 63 13.06 7.59 -4.89
C SER A 63 11.60 8.00 -4.90
N SER A 64 11.30 9.31 -4.98
CA SER A 64 9.93 9.82 -5.16
C SER A 64 9.34 9.39 -6.49
N ALA A 65 10.06 9.56 -7.60
CA ALA A 65 9.58 9.15 -8.91
C ALA A 65 9.33 7.64 -8.99
N LEU A 66 10.22 6.83 -8.39
CA LEU A 66 10.04 5.37 -8.30
C LEU A 66 8.85 4.99 -7.44
N HIS A 67 8.68 5.65 -6.29
CA HIS A 67 7.54 5.45 -5.40
C HIS A 67 6.21 5.73 -6.10
N ASP A 68 6.07 6.92 -6.69
CA ASP A 68 4.81 7.36 -7.31
C ASP A 68 4.50 6.53 -8.57
N GLY A 69 5.50 6.25 -9.40
CA GLY A 69 5.33 5.40 -10.57
C GLY A 69 4.91 3.97 -10.21
N ALA A 70 5.51 3.38 -9.16
CA ALA A 70 5.13 2.06 -8.69
C ALA A 70 3.72 2.05 -8.07
N LEU A 71 3.33 3.11 -7.37
CA LEU A 71 1.98 3.26 -6.82
C LEU A 71 0.92 3.34 -7.93
N VAL A 72 1.16 4.13 -8.98
CA VAL A 72 0.25 4.20 -10.15
C VAL A 72 0.10 2.83 -10.80
N ALA A 73 1.21 2.11 -11.02
CA ALA A 73 1.16 0.76 -11.58
C ALA A 73 0.37 -0.22 -10.69
N ALA A 74 0.51 -0.13 -9.37
CA ALA A 74 -0.26 -0.94 -8.41
C ALA A 74 -1.76 -0.66 -8.45
N ILE A 75 -2.15 0.61 -8.55
CA ILE A 75 -3.56 1.03 -8.67
C ILE A 75 -4.17 0.48 -9.96
N LEU A 76 -3.47 0.63 -11.10
CA LEU A 76 -3.92 0.11 -12.38
C LEU A 76 -4.04 -1.42 -12.37
N GLY A 77 -3.04 -2.12 -11.84
CA GLY A 77 -3.06 -3.58 -11.70
C GLY A 77 -4.22 -4.08 -10.84
N SER A 78 -4.50 -3.36 -9.74
CA SER A 78 -5.66 -3.63 -8.87
C SER A 78 -6.98 -3.44 -9.63
N GLY A 79 -7.11 -2.35 -10.38
CA GLY A 79 -8.29 -2.08 -11.21
C GLY A 79 -8.53 -3.17 -12.25
N VAL A 80 -7.48 -3.59 -12.98
CA VAL A 80 -7.56 -4.68 -13.97
C VAL A 80 -8.03 -5.99 -13.32
N LEU A 81 -7.47 -6.35 -12.16
CA LEU A 81 -7.87 -7.57 -11.47
C LEU A 81 -9.29 -7.48 -10.92
N ALA A 82 -9.71 -6.34 -10.37
CA ALA A 82 -11.07 -6.11 -9.89
C ALA A 82 -12.09 -6.20 -11.03
N LEU A 83 -11.84 -5.56 -12.17
CA LEU A 83 -12.70 -5.64 -13.35
C LEU A 83 -12.81 -7.08 -13.85
N ARG A 84 -11.71 -7.83 -13.87
CA ARG A 84 -11.73 -9.26 -14.22
C ARG A 84 -12.62 -10.06 -13.27
N ARG A 85 -12.54 -9.82 -11.96
CA ARG A 85 -13.39 -10.49 -10.96
C ARG A 85 -14.86 -10.19 -11.16
N ILE A 86 -15.20 -8.92 -11.37
CA ILE A 86 -16.58 -8.47 -11.61
C ILE A 86 -17.14 -9.12 -12.87
N ARG A 87 -16.37 -9.17 -13.96
CA ARG A 87 -16.76 -9.87 -15.20
C ARG A 87 -16.97 -11.37 -15.02
N LEU A 88 -16.30 -11.98 -14.04
CA LEU A 88 -16.46 -13.38 -13.66
C LEU A 88 -17.53 -13.58 -12.57
N GLY A 89 -18.35 -12.57 -12.28
CA GLY A 89 -19.47 -12.65 -11.33
C GLY A 89 -19.09 -12.49 -9.86
N ALA A 90 -17.85 -12.08 -9.55
CA ALA A 90 -17.38 -11.87 -8.17
C ALA A 90 -17.10 -10.38 -7.90
N VAL A 91 -17.84 -9.78 -6.96
CA VAL A 91 -17.61 -8.40 -6.52
C VAL A 91 -16.65 -8.39 -5.32
N PRO A 92 -15.47 -7.75 -5.40
CA PRO A 92 -14.46 -7.79 -4.34
C PRO A 92 -14.77 -6.76 -3.23
N ILE A 93 -15.90 -6.91 -2.55
CA ILE A 93 -16.41 -5.95 -1.54
C ILE A 93 -15.36 -5.68 -0.45
N ALA A 94 -14.74 -6.73 0.09
CA ALA A 94 -13.73 -6.59 1.15
C ALA A 94 -12.53 -5.73 0.70
N SER A 95 -12.02 -5.94 -0.52
CA SER A 95 -10.93 -5.13 -1.07
C SER A 95 -11.32 -3.67 -1.22
N ILE A 96 -12.53 -3.40 -1.72
CA ILE A 96 -13.02 -2.04 -1.95
C ILE A 96 -13.17 -1.31 -0.61
N LEU A 97 -13.83 -1.94 0.37
CA LEU A 97 -14.07 -1.32 1.67
C LEU A 97 -12.76 -1.06 2.43
N VAL A 98 -11.87 -2.04 2.51
CA VAL A 98 -10.59 -1.87 3.22
C VAL A 98 -9.74 -0.81 2.51
N GLY A 99 -9.69 -0.81 1.18
CA GLY A 99 -8.96 0.21 0.42
C GLY A 99 -9.53 1.62 0.67
N ALA A 100 -10.85 1.78 0.64
CA ALA A 100 -11.51 3.06 0.87
C ALA A 100 -11.26 3.59 2.29
N ILE A 101 -11.39 2.73 3.31
CA ILE A 101 -11.12 3.12 4.70
C ILE A 101 -9.65 3.50 4.85
N GLY A 102 -8.71 2.76 4.24
CA GLY A 102 -7.30 3.12 4.26
C GLY A 102 -7.06 4.53 3.71
N ILE A 103 -7.67 4.88 2.58
CA ILE A 103 -7.55 6.22 1.97
C ILE A 103 -8.11 7.31 2.91
N VAL A 104 -9.22 7.03 3.59
CA VAL A 104 -9.80 7.96 4.59
C VAL A 104 -8.84 8.14 5.77
N VAL A 105 -8.26 7.06 6.30
CA VAL A 105 -7.27 7.13 7.37
C VAL A 105 -6.09 8.00 6.93
N TRP A 106 -5.43 7.68 5.80
CA TRP A 106 -4.31 8.47 5.30
C TRP A 106 -4.67 9.94 5.10
N SER A 107 -5.80 10.23 4.47
CA SER A 107 -6.18 11.61 4.12
C SER A 107 -6.49 12.50 5.34
N THR A 108 -6.94 11.91 6.45
CA THR A 108 -7.26 12.64 7.70
C THR A 108 -6.06 12.77 8.63
N THR A 109 -5.08 11.86 8.52
CA THR A 109 -3.88 11.85 9.37
C THR A 109 -2.62 12.40 8.69
N ARG A 110 -2.67 12.74 7.40
CA ARG A 110 -1.54 13.35 6.68
C ARG A 110 -1.26 14.78 7.18
N THR A 111 -0.10 15.34 6.85
CA THR A 111 0.26 16.74 7.17
C THR A 111 -0.83 17.71 6.71
N GLY A 112 -1.27 18.57 7.63
CA GLY A 112 -2.42 19.48 7.44
C GLY A 112 -3.80 18.85 7.67
N GLY A 113 -3.87 17.55 7.95
CA GLY A 113 -5.08 16.84 8.36
C GLY A 113 -5.43 17.06 9.83
N SER A 114 -6.71 16.88 10.17
CA SER A 114 -7.24 17.14 11.52
C SER A 114 -6.71 16.20 12.60
N TRP A 115 -6.21 15.02 12.21
CA TRP A 115 -5.71 13.98 13.11
C TRP A 115 -4.22 13.69 12.90
N CYS A 116 -3.48 14.62 12.31
CA CYS A 116 -2.03 14.50 12.25
C CYS A 116 -1.43 14.78 13.62
N ASP A 117 -0.74 13.78 14.16
CA ASP A 117 0.11 13.89 15.35
C ASP A 117 1.50 13.32 15.01
N PRO A 118 2.54 14.17 14.88
CA PRO A 118 3.89 13.74 14.54
C PRO A 118 4.55 12.88 15.61
N ASP A 119 4.10 12.98 16.87
CA ASP A 119 4.65 12.23 18.01
C ASP A 119 3.93 10.89 18.23
N ALA A 120 2.90 10.58 17.43
CA ALA A 120 2.18 9.32 17.51
C ALA A 120 3.07 8.11 17.19
N LEU A 121 3.00 7.08 18.05
CA LEU A 121 3.71 5.81 17.88
C LEU A 121 3.24 5.01 16.64
N ILE A 122 2.01 5.26 16.18
CA ILE A 122 1.44 4.63 14.99
C ILE A 122 1.03 5.75 14.04
N GLN A 123 1.66 5.76 12.87
CA GLN A 123 1.39 6.73 11.83
C GLN A 123 0.21 6.27 10.98
N GLY A 124 -0.74 7.16 10.67
CA GLY A 124 -1.90 6.79 9.84
C GLY A 124 -1.50 6.40 8.42
N HIS A 125 -0.38 6.92 7.91
CA HIS A 125 0.22 6.45 6.65
C HIS A 125 0.67 4.98 6.74
N ALA A 126 1.28 4.56 7.85
CA ALA A 126 1.63 3.16 8.08
C ALA A 126 0.39 2.25 8.16
N VAL A 127 -0.71 2.72 8.74
CA VAL A 127 -2.01 2.01 8.71
C VAL A 127 -2.49 1.85 7.28
N TRP A 128 -2.40 2.90 6.45
CA TRP A 128 -2.73 2.83 5.04
C TRP A 128 -1.91 1.80 4.26
N HIS A 129 -0.60 1.69 4.51
CA HIS A 129 0.25 0.63 3.90
C HIS A 129 -0.30 -0.77 4.16
N VAL A 130 -0.61 -1.07 5.42
CA VAL A 130 -1.11 -2.39 5.84
C VAL A 130 -2.49 -2.66 5.22
N MET A 131 -3.38 -1.68 5.23
CA MET A 131 -4.72 -1.81 4.65
C MET A 131 -4.68 -1.97 3.14
N ALA A 132 -3.85 -1.21 2.44
CA ALA A 132 -3.67 -1.34 0.99
C ALA A 132 -3.11 -2.71 0.62
N ALA A 133 -2.08 -3.20 1.33
CA ALA A 133 -1.53 -4.53 1.15
C ALA A 133 -2.58 -5.63 1.38
N PHE A 134 -3.41 -5.50 2.42
CA PHE A 134 -4.51 -6.42 2.69
C PHE A 134 -5.58 -6.39 1.59
N ALA A 135 -6.00 -5.19 1.16
CA ALA A 135 -7.01 -5.03 0.11
C ALA A 135 -6.59 -5.73 -1.19
N VAL A 136 -5.31 -5.57 -1.57
CA VAL A 136 -4.69 -6.26 -2.71
C VAL A 136 -4.65 -7.77 -2.52
N GLY A 137 -4.27 -8.25 -1.33
CA GLY A 137 -4.27 -9.68 -1.00
C GLY A 137 -5.66 -10.29 -1.10
N ALA A 138 -6.68 -9.63 -0.54
CA ALA A 138 -8.09 -10.03 -0.61
C ALA A 138 -8.58 -10.11 -2.06
N LEU A 139 -8.11 -9.21 -2.93
CA LEU A 139 -8.48 -9.21 -4.35
C LEU A 139 -7.98 -10.45 -5.11
N ALA A 140 -6.89 -11.06 -4.64
CA ALA A 140 -6.30 -12.29 -5.18
C ALA A 140 -6.71 -13.58 -4.43
N ALA A 141 -7.53 -13.46 -3.38
CA ALA A 141 -8.04 -14.62 -2.64
C ALA A 141 -9.04 -15.44 -3.48
N LYS A 142 -9.12 -16.75 -3.25
CA LYS A 142 -10.17 -17.60 -3.85
C LYS A 142 -11.50 -17.25 -3.17
N PRO A 143 -12.65 -17.31 -3.88
CA PRO A 143 -13.95 -17.24 -3.22
C PRO A 143 -14.07 -18.36 -2.18
N THR A 144 -14.67 -18.07 -1.04
CA THR A 144 -14.84 -19.01 0.08
C THR A 144 -15.95 -20.06 -0.16
N HIS A 145 -16.58 -20.09 -1.34
CA HIS A 145 -17.72 -20.97 -1.64
C HIS A 145 -17.35 -22.29 -2.36
N GLU A 146 -16.08 -22.55 -2.66
CA GLU A 146 -15.63 -23.86 -3.18
C GLU A 146 -15.04 -24.71 -2.05
N SER A 147 -15.92 -25.21 -1.19
CA SER A 147 -15.64 -26.31 -0.27
C SER A 147 -16.86 -27.23 -0.21
N SER A 148 -17.05 -28.04 -1.25
CA SER A 148 -17.86 -29.27 -1.27
C SER A 148 -17.56 -30.02 -2.56
#